data_AF-A0A380G225-F1
#
_entry.id   AF-A0A380G225-F1
#
_cell.length_a   1.000
_cell.length_b   1.000
_cell.length_c   1.000
_cell.angle_alpha   90.00
_cell.angle_beta   90.00
_cell.angle_gamma   90.00
#
_symmetry.space_group_name_H-M   'P 1'
#
loop_
_entity.id
_entity.type
_entity.pdbx_description
1 polymer ?
#
loop_
_entity_poly.entity_id
_entity_poly.type
_entity_poly.pdbx_seq_one_letter_code
_entity_poly.pdbx_strand_id
1 'polypeptide(L)'
;MQITTNCSLKTFIYRRVSVPGCLTLTDHNLTFESFSLTNSPINIQIPLEDIKKAQLKNGFFIKSLGIFYNNDWYIFKYFQDDNYNKIYTQLTQNQK
;
A
#
# COMPACT_ATOMS: atom_id res chain seq x y z
N MET A 1 -11.08 -12.58 -5.29
CA MET A 1 -11.01 -11.40 -6.18
C MET A 1 -9.63 -10.74 -6.02
N GLN A 2 -9.03 -10.20 -7.08
CA GLN A 2 -7.68 -9.61 -7.04
C GLN A 2 -7.66 -8.22 -7.69
N ILE A 3 -7.07 -7.23 -7.01
CA ILE A 3 -6.87 -5.88 -7.52
C ILE A 3 -5.41 -5.49 -7.37
N THR A 4 -4.79 -4.97 -8.43
CA THR A 4 -3.38 -4.59 -8.44
C THR A 4 -3.20 -3.14 -8.85
N THR A 5 -2.18 -2.48 -8.31
CA THR A 5 -1.77 -1.13 -8.73
C THR A 5 -0.26 -0.97 -8.54
N ASN A 6 0.42 -0.42 -9.55
CA ASN A 6 1.81 -0.04 -9.42
C ASN A 6 1.91 1.25 -8.62
N CYS A 7 2.77 1.28 -7.62
CA CYS A 7 2.96 2.43 -6.75
C CYS A 7 4.38 2.46 -6.17
N SER A 8 4.60 3.33 -5.19
CA SER A 8 5.82 3.32 -4.39
C SER A 8 5.51 3.33 -2.90
N LEU A 9 6.23 2.49 -2.16
CA LEU A 9 6.23 2.50 -0.71
C LEU A 9 7.18 3.59 -0.19
N LYS A 10 6.69 4.45 0.70
CA LYS A 10 7.52 5.40 1.44
C LYS A 10 8.23 4.66 2.57
N THR A 11 9.56 4.61 2.54
CA THR A 11 10.35 3.95 3.58
C THR A 11 10.65 4.91 4.74
N PHE A 12 10.66 4.38 5.97
CA PHE A 12 10.90 5.17 7.19
C PHE A 12 12.37 5.58 7.33
N ILE A 13 13.30 4.71 6.92
CA ILE A 13 14.75 4.84 7.20
C ILE A 13 15.35 6.07 6.51
N TYR A 14 14.85 6.44 5.32
CA TYR A 14 15.27 7.65 4.63
C TYR A 14 14.05 8.35 4.05
N ARG A 15 13.54 9.39 4.72
CA ARG A 15 12.31 10.16 4.41
C ARG A 15 12.15 10.62 2.94
N ARG A 16 13.19 10.48 2.09
CA ARG A 16 13.22 10.82 0.67
C ARG A 16 13.15 9.61 -0.27
N VAL A 17 13.39 8.39 0.19
CA VAL A 17 13.46 7.19 -0.68
C VAL A 17 12.08 6.54 -0.73
N SER A 18 11.57 6.45 -1.97
CA SER A 18 10.34 5.73 -2.28
C SER A 18 10.71 4.52 -3.11
N VAL A 19 10.29 3.35 -2.68
CA VAL A 19 10.64 2.09 -3.33
C VAL A 19 9.52 1.74 -4.30
N PRO A 20 9.78 1.67 -5.62
CA PRO A 20 8.76 1.31 -6.59
C PRO A 20 8.40 -0.17 -6.45
N GLY A 21 7.13 -0.50 -6.67
CA GLY A 21 6.62 -1.85 -6.57
C GLY A 21 5.17 -1.99 -6.98
N CYS A 22 4.63 -3.19 -6.81
CA CYS A 22 3.22 -3.50 -7.05
C CYS A 22 2.51 -3.73 -5.73
N LEU A 23 1.36 -3.07 -5.53
CA LEU A 23 0.45 -3.32 -4.43
C LEU A 23 -0.70 -4.19 -4.94
N THR A 24 -0.89 -5.35 -4.31
CA THR A 24 -1.92 -6.32 -4.68
C THR A 24 -2.85 -6.55 -3.48
N LEU A 25 -4.14 -6.38 -3.71
CA LEU A 25 -5.19 -6.77 -2.78
C LEU A 25 -5.81 -8.08 -3.25
N THR A 26 -5.89 -9.04 -2.35
CA THR A 26 -6.61 -10.31 -2.50
C THR A 26 -7.74 -10.39 -1.47
N ASP A 27 -8.45 -11.52 -1.41
CA ASP A 27 -9.53 -11.72 -0.44
C ASP A 27 -9.04 -11.72 1.02
N HIS A 28 -7.77 -12.05 1.26
CA HIS A 28 -7.23 -12.24 2.62
C HIS A 28 -6.00 -11.38 2.94
N ASN A 29 -5.29 -10.88 1.93
CA ASN A 29 -4.02 -10.17 2.12
C ASN A 29 -3.92 -8.93 1.24
N LEU A 30 -3.26 -7.91 1.79
CA LEU A 30 -2.65 -6.81 1.05
C LEU A 30 -1.15 -7.05 0.96
N THR A 31 -0.63 -7.27 -0.24
CA THR A 31 0.80 -7.50 -0.49
C THR A 31 1.42 -6.35 -1.26
N PHE A 32 2.66 -5.99 -0.90
CA PHE A 32 3.49 -5.08 -1.66
C PHE A 32 4.79 -5.79 -2.03
N GLU A 33 5.13 -5.78 -3.31
CA GLU A 33 6.35 -6.39 -3.84
C GLU A 33 7.18 -5.31 -4.55
N SER A 34 8.39 -5.07 -4.06
CA SER A 34 9.28 -4.08 -4.68
C SER A 34 9.82 -4.56 -6.03
N PHE A 35 9.98 -3.65 -7.00
CA PHE A 35 10.66 -3.92 -8.27
C PHE A 35 12.19 -3.93 -8.16
N SER A 36 12.73 -4.12 -6.95
CA SER A 36 14.16 -4.03 -6.67
C SER A 36 14.93 -5.16 -7.37
N LEU A 37 15.99 -4.81 -8.10
CA LEU A 37 16.96 -5.75 -8.67
C LEU A 37 18.10 -6.10 -7.69
N THR A 38 18.01 -5.64 -6.44
CA THR A 38 19.04 -5.88 -5.41
C THR A 38 18.73 -7.13 -4.60
N ASN A 39 19.73 -7.68 -3.92
CA ASN A 39 19.62 -8.90 -3.12
C ASN A 39 18.66 -8.82 -1.91
N SER A 40 18.11 -7.63 -1.61
CA SER A 40 17.20 -7.41 -0.48
C SER A 40 15.91 -6.72 -0.95
N PRO A 41 15.00 -7.44 -1.64
CA PRO A 41 13.70 -6.90 -2.02
C PRO A 41 12.86 -6.58 -0.77
N ILE A 42 12.13 -5.48 -0.82
CA ILE A 42 11.16 -5.12 0.22
C ILE A 42 9.82 -5.70 -0.19
N ASN A 43 9.46 -6.81 0.45
CA ASN A 43 8.18 -7.47 0.29
C ASN A 43 7.41 -7.38 1.60
N ILE A 44 6.16 -6.96 1.53
CA ILE A 44 5.28 -6.79 2.68
C ILE A 44 4.03 -7.59 2.40
N GLN A 45 3.59 -8.37 3.38
CA GLN A 45 2.31 -9.05 3.37
C GLN A 45 1.57 -8.68 4.65
N ILE A 46 0.36 -8.14 4.49
CA ILE A 46 -0.49 -7.70 5.58
C ILE A 46 -1.81 -8.47 5.49
N PRO A 47 -2.13 -9.35 6.45
CA PRO A 47 -3.46 -9.95 6.56
C PRO A 47 -4.51 -8.86 6.72
N LEU A 48 -5.63 -8.95 5.99
CA LEU A 48 -6.65 -7.89 6.03
C LEU A 48 -7.29 -7.74 7.41
N GLU A 49 -7.39 -8.83 8.17
CA GLU A 49 -7.90 -8.86 9.55
C GLU A 49 -7.04 -8.04 10.52
N ASP A 50 -5.73 -7.91 10.25
CA ASP A 50 -4.81 -7.17 11.11
C ASP A 50 -4.71 -5.67 10.74
N ILE A 51 -5.38 -5.26 9.66
CA ILE A 51 -5.40 -3.84 9.25
C ILE A 51 -6.30 -3.06 10.18
N LYS A 52 -5.68 -2.35 11.13
CA LYS A 52 -6.36 -1.51 12.11
C LYS A 52 -7.02 -0.28 11.47
N LYS A 53 -6.45 0.26 10.39
CA LYS A 53 -6.96 1.46 9.72
C LYS A 53 -6.43 1.60 8.29
N ALA A 54 -7.29 2.00 7.36
CA ALA A 54 -6.90 2.48 6.04
C ALA A 54 -7.26 3.97 5.89
N GLN A 55 -6.41 4.75 5.24
CA GLN A 55 -6.65 6.17 4.99
C GLN A 55 -6.19 6.58 3.60
N LEU A 56 -7.08 7.23 2.85
CA LEU A 56 -6.74 7.85 1.58
C LEU A 56 -6.50 9.35 1.80
N LYS A 57 -5.32 9.84 1.43
CA LYS A 57 -4.96 11.26 1.49
C LYS A 57 -4.79 11.80 0.08
N ASN A 58 -5.68 12.70 -0.30
CA ASN A 58 -5.59 13.47 -1.54
C ASN A 58 -4.84 14.77 -1.26
N GLY A 59 -3.52 14.74 -1.39
CA GLY A 59 -2.73 15.97 -1.43
C GLY A 59 -2.95 16.69 -2.78
N PHE A 60 -2.63 17.98 -2.83
CA PHE A 60 -2.82 18.82 -4.02
C PHE A 60 -2.10 18.29 -5.28
N PHE A 61 -1.01 17.53 -5.11
CA PHE A 61 -0.22 16.98 -6.22
C PHE A 61 -0.02 15.46 -6.17
N ILE A 62 -0.18 14.82 -5.01
CA ILE A 62 0.11 13.39 -4.85
C ILE A 62 -0.98 12.76 -3.98
N LYS A 63 -1.62 11.72 -4.51
CA LYS A 63 -2.51 10.83 -3.77
C LYS A 63 -1.69 9.79 -3.01
N SER A 64 -2.11 9.46 -1.79
CA SER A 64 -1.46 8.44 -0.97
C SER A 64 -2.47 7.57 -0.24
N LEU A 65 -2.14 6.28 -0.11
CA LEU A 65 -2.88 5.30 0.69
C LEU A 65 -2.01 4.94 1.90
N GLY A 66 -2.51 5.22 3.09
CA GLY A 66 -1.89 4.83 4.36
C GLY A 66 -2.60 3.63 4.94
N ILE A 67 -1.82 2.61 5.32
CA ILE A 67 -2.28 1.40 6.01
C ILE A 67 -1.62 1.37 7.38
N PHE A 68 -2.43 1.30 8.45
CA PHE A 68 -1.94 1.15 9.80
C PHE A 68 -1.96 -0.33 10.20
N TYR A 69 -0.76 -0.88 10.38
CA TYR A 69 -0.53 -2.29 10.68
C TYR A 69 0.67 -2.42 11.61
N ASN A 70 0.61 -3.35 12.56
CA ASN A 70 1.68 -3.60 13.54
C ASN A 70 2.24 -2.31 14.21
N ASN A 71 1.33 -1.40 14.58
CA ASN A 71 1.64 -0.09 15.18
C ASN A 71 2.44 0.89 14.30
N ASP A 72 2.57 0.60 13.00
CA ASP A 72 3.26 1.45 12.04
C ASP A 72 2.38 1.83 10.83
N TRP A 73 2.74 2.95 10.19
CA TRP A 73 2.09 3.43 8.97
C TRP A 73 2.88 3.04 7.72
N TYR A 74 2.25 2.23 6.89
CA TYR A 74 2.73 1.90 5.54
C TYR A 74 2.07 2.85 4.55
N ILE A 75 2.87 3.70 3.91
CA ILE A 75 2.35 4.76 3.03
C ILE A 75 2.75 4.45 1.58
N PHE A 76 1.73 4.21 0.76
CA PHE A 76 1.85 4.02 -0.68
C PHE A 76 1.49 5.32 -1.42
N LYS A 77 2.24 5.67 -2.45
CA LYS A 77 2.06 6.90 -3.25
C LYS A 77 2.53 6.69 -4.69
N TYR A 78 2.36 7.72 -5.54
CA TYR A 78 2.72 7.66 -6.97
C TYR A 78 2.04 6.51 -7.72
N PHE A 79 0.74 6.32 -7.49
CA PHE A 79 -0.06 5.32 -8.18
C PHE A 79 -0.12 5.61 -9.68
N GLN A 80 -0.01 4.55 -10.50
CA GLN A 80 -0.06 4.67 -11.96
C GLN A 80 -1.47 4.56 -12.55
N ASP A 81 -2.44 4.13 -11.74
CA ASP A 81 -3.85 3.96 -12.13
C ASP A 81 -4.76 4.31 -10.94
N ASP A 82 -6.09 4.23 -11.13
CA ASP A 82 -7.08 4.48 -10.08
C ASP A 82 -7.47 3.23 -9.27
N ASN A 83 -6.77 2.10 -9.42
CA ASN A 83 -7.10 0.88 -8.68
C ASN A 83 -6.86 1.02 -7.17
N TYR A 84 -6.01 1.96 -6.72
CA TYR A 84 -5.85 2.28 -5.29
C TYR A 84 -7.16 2.75 -4.63
N ASN A 85 -8.09 3.38 -5.37
CA ASN A 85 -9.40 3.75 -4.84
C ASN A 85 -10.26 2.51 -4.57
N LYS A 86 -10.20 1.51 -5.47
CA LYS A 86 -10.92 0.25 -5.30
C LYS A 86 -10.37 -0.52 -4.10
N ILE A 87 -9.03 -0.59 -3.98
CA ILE A 87 -8.35 -1.17 -2.83
C ILE A 87 -8.83 -0.49 -1.53
N TYR A 88 -8.78 0.84 -1.46
CA TYR A 88 -9.23 1.59 -0.28
C TYR A 88 -10.70 1.33 0.07
N THR A 89 -11.58 1.30 -0.93
CA THR A 89 -13.02 1.06 -0.73
C THR A 89 -13.25 -0.31 -0.11
N GLN A 90 -12.54 -1.34 -0.57
CA GLN A 90 -12.70 -2.69 -0.03
C GLN A 90 -12.14 -2.83 1.38
N LEU A 91 -10.97 -2.24 1.63
CA LEU A 91 -10.38 -2.23 2.97
C LEU A 91 -11.29 -1.55 4.01
N THR A 92 -12.07 -0.53 3.60
CA THR A 92 -12.98 0.19 4.51
C THR A 92 -14.37 -0.45 4.61
N GLN A 93 -14.81 -1.19 3.59
CA GLN A 93 -16.04 -2.00 3.66
C GLN A 93 -15.90 -3.17 4.64
N ASN A 94 -14.75 -3.83 4.66
CA ASN A 94 -14.47 -4.96 5.56
C ASN A 94 -14.24 -4.55 7.02
N GLN A 95 -14.18 -3.25 7.32
CA GLN A 95 -14.02 -2.70 8.68
C GLN A 95 -15.34 -2.29 9.33
N LYS A 96 -16.49 -2.54 8.68
CA LYS A 96 -17.84 -2.36 9.23
C LYS A 96 -18.38 -3.67 9.77
#